data_AF-A0A484ZZV5-F1
#
_entry.id   AF-A0A484ZZV5-F1
#
_cell.length_a   1.000
_cell.length_b   1.000
_cell.length_c   1.000
_cell.angle_alpha   90.00
_cell.angle_beta   90.00
_cell.angle_gamma   90.00
#
_symmetry.space_group_name_H-M   'P 1'
#
loop_
_entity.id
_entity.type
_entity.pdbx_description
1 polymer ?
#
loop_
_entity_poly.entity_id
_entity_poly.type
_entity_poly.pdbx_seq_one_letter_code
_entity_poly.pdbx_strand_id
1 'polypeptide(L)'
;MSSIIKIHQCLFGYQNGHRLLSSSEILPRDVASLLLLLSDLAPGLTLSVKDGYWTGIPLPNSNMYALMRTWAAHEMSRPGCVWTHVLIVSFSDISRFIDLSVLMNYFVRPSLSIDFNEYSSPIFIEPLSLVFNNNNVRVRKLSIIKKNCQFSLLYR
;
A
#
# COMPACT_ATOMS: atom_id res chain seq x y z
N MET A 1 18.53 -0.08 -19.89
CA MET A 1 18.16 0.70 -18.68
C MET A 1 16.84 0.13 -18.18
N SER A 2 16.81 -0.44 -16.98
CA SER A 2 15.55 -0.92 -16.40
C SER A 2 14.78 0.31 -15.87
N SER A 3 13.51 0.45 -16.23
CA SER A 3 12.68 1.59 -15.84
C SER A 3 12.35 1.58 -14.35
N ILE A 4 12.07 2.72 -13.72
CA ILE A 4 11.58 2.74 -12.34
C ILE A 4 10.23 2.02 -12.27
N ILE A 5 10.04 1.17 -11.24
CA ILE A 5 8.74 0.54 -10.96
C ILE A 5 7.90 1.51 -10.13
N LYS A 6 6.68 1.78 -10.59
CA LYS A 6 5.71 2.58 -9.85
C LYS A 6 4.72 1.65 -9.16
N ILE A 7 4.54 1.83 -7.86
CA ILE A 7 3.56 1.12 -7.05
C ILE A 7 2.56 2.13 -6.54
N HIS A 8 1.29 1.88 -6.85
CA HIS A 8 0.19 2.60 -6.25
C HIS A 8 -0.11 2.02 -4.87
N GLN A 9 -0.55 2.85 -3.95
CA GLN A 9 -0.97 2.41 -2.63
C GLN A 9 -2.26 3.07 -2.21
N CYS A 10 -2.98 2.39 -1.31
CA CYS A 10 -4.14 2.94 -0.63
C CYS A 10 -4.34 2.31 0.75
N LEU A 11 -5.02 3.05 1.62
CA LEU A 11 -5.32 2.64 2.98
C LEU A 11 -6.82 2.52 3.19
N PHE A 12 -7.24 1.37 3.71
CA PHE A 12 -8.58 1.13 4.22
C PHE A 12 -8.58 1.03 5.74
N GLY A 13 -9.66 1.50 6.35
CA GLY A 13 -9.89 1.43 7.78
C GLY A 13 -11.22 2.08 8.14
N TYR A 14 -11.36 2.47 9.40
CA TYR A 14 -12.65 2.87 9.95
C TYR A 14 -12.70 4.36 10.27
N GLN A 15 -13.66 5.07 9.68
CA GLN A 15 -14.02 6.45 10.03
C GLN A 15 -15.52 6.59 9.81
N ASN A 16 -16.38 6.32 10.80
CA ASN A 16 -17.84 6.14 10.58
C ASN A 16 -18.14 4.99 9.59
N GLY A 17 -17.53 3.83 9.82
CA GLY A 17 -17.62 2.65 8.96
C GLY A 17 -16.32 2.37 8.19
N HIS A 18 -16.17 1.12 7.73
CA HIS A 18 -15.04 0.69 6.92
C HIS A 18 -15.08 1.38 5.56
N ARG A 19 -13.98 2.04 5.19
CA ARG A 19 -13.89 2.84 3.97
C ARG A 19 -12.44 3.02 3.50
N LEU A 20 -12.30 3.51 2.28
CA LEU A 20 -11.05 4.05 1.77
C LEU A 20 -10.73 5.38 2.50
N LEU A 21 -9.54 5.47 3.09
CA LEU A 21 -9.09 6.63 3.86
C LEU A 21 -8.08 7.49 3.11
N SER A 22 -7.23 6.86 2.29
CA SER A 22 -6.21 7.55 1.50
C SER A 22 -5.81 6.68 0.31
N SER A 23 -5.46 7.31 -0.81
CA SER A 23 -5.06 6.62 -2.03
C SER A 23 -4.13 7.50 -2.86
N SER A 24 -3.11 6.88 -3.43
CA SER A 24 -2.18 7.50 -4.38
C SER A 24 -2.76 7.72 -5.79
N GLU A 25 -3.92 7.14 -6.06
CA GLU A 25 -4.64 7.27 -7.33
C GLU A 25 -6.15 7.22 -7.10
N ILE A 26 -6.90 7.82 -8.01
CA ILE A 26 -8.36 7.64 -8.08
C ILE A 26 -8.64 6.24 -8.61
N LEU A 27 -9.11 5.36 -7.72
CA LEU A 27 -9.44 3.99 -8.09
C LEU A 27 -10.72 3.94 -8.94
N PRO A 28 -10.75 3.16 -10.03
CA PRO A 28 -11.98 2.81 -10.73
C PRO A 28 -13.03 2.26 -9.76
N ARG A 29 -14.31 2.51 -10.02
CA ARG A 29 -15.40 2.20 -9.08
C ARG A 29 -15.45 0.71 -8.73
N ASP A 30 -15.34 -0.15 -9.73
CA ASP A 30 -15.32 -1.61 -9.59
C ASP A 30 -14.12 -2.09 -8.75
N VAL A 31 -12.94 -1.55 -9.02
CA VAL A 31 -11.72 -1.83 -8.23
C VAL A 31 -11.88 -1.36 -6.78
N ALA A 32 -12.39 -0.14 -6.57
CA ALA A 32 -12.61 0.40 -5.23
C ALA A 32 -13.62 -0.43 -4.43
N SER A 33 -14.72 -0.85 -5.06
CA SER A 33 -15.73 -1.71 -4.43
C SER A 33 -15.17 -3.10 -4.07
N LEU A 34 -14.38 -3.70 -4.96
CA LEU A 34 -13.73 -4.99 -4.71
C LEU A 34 -12.74 -4.89 -3.53
N LEU A 35 -11.87 -3.89 -3.55
CA LEU A 35 -10.87 -3.70 -2.49
C LEU A 35 -11.52 -3.34 -1.16
N LEU A 36 -12.61 -2.58 -1.15
CA LEU A 36 -13.36 -2.28 0.06
C LEU A 36 -13.89 -3.56 0.73
N LEU A 37 -14.46 -4.48 -0.06
CA LEU A 37 -14.96 -5.75 0.45
C LEU A 37 -13.83 -6.63 1.00
N LEU A 38 -12.73 -6.76 0.27
CA LEU A 38 -11.62 -7.65 0.62
C LEU A 38 -10.72 -7.11 1.73
N SER A 39 -10.75 -5.80 1.96
CA SER A 39 -9.94 -5.14 3.00
C SER A 39 -10.57 -5.18 4.38
N ASP A 40 -11.82 -5.58 4.50
CA ASP A 40 -12.47 -5.79 5.79
C ASP A 40 -12.04 -7.12 6.41
N LEU A 41 -12.29 -7.28 7.71
CA LEU A 41 -11.87 -8.46 8.46
C LEU A 41 -12.53 -9.72 7.88
N ALA A 42 -11.70 -10.70 7.50
CA ALA A 42 -12.19 -12.00 7.10
C ALA A 42 -13.01 -12.65 8.23
N PRO A 43 -14.24 -13.12 7.97
CA PRO A 43 -15.09 -13.72 8.99
C PRO A 43 -14.40 -14.90 9.69
N GLY A 44 -14.47 -14.95 11.01
CA GLY A 44 -13.90 -16.05 11.82
C GLY A 44 -12.41 -15.91 12.13
N LEU A 45 -11.75 -14.85 11.66
CA LEU A 45 -10.34 -14.61 11.96
C LEU A 45 -10.19 -13.76 13.23
N THR A 46 -9.45 -14.27 14.21
CA THR A 46 -9.00 -13.50 15.37
C THR A 46 -7.52 -13.17 15.18
N LEU A 47 -7.22 -11.89 15.02
CA LEU A 47 -5.85 -11.42 14.82
C LEU A 47 -5.25 -10.97 16.14
N SER A 48 -4.02 -11.38 16.39
CA SER A 48 -3.18 -10.78 17.42
C SER A 48 -2.69 -9.41 16.94
N VAL A 49 -2.29 -8.53 17.87
CA VAL A 49 -1.74 -7.20 17.54
C VAL A 49 -0.54 -7.28 16.59
N LYS A 50 0.25 -8.37 16.65
CA LYS A 50 1.51 -8.54 15.90
C LYS A 50 1.31 -9.27 14.57
N ASP A 51 0.29 -10.11 14.48
CA ASP A 51 0.07 -10.98 13.33
C ASP A 51 -0.98 -10.35 12.42
N GLY A 52 -0.50 -9.61 11.43
CA GLY A 52 -1.30 -9.27 10.27
C GLY A 52 -1.29 -10.41 9.25
N TYR A 53 -2.32 -10.51 8.42
CA TYR A 53 -2.37 -11.46 7.31
C TYR A 53 -2.18 -10.75 5.98
N TRP A 54 -1.88 -11.55 4.96
CA TRP A 54 -1.64 -11.09 3.60
C TRP A 54 -2.68 -11.68 2.68
N THR A 55 -3.18 -10.85 1.76
CA THR A 55 -4.02 -11.31 0.65
C THR A 55 -3.50 -10.71 -0.64
N GLY A 56 -3.63 -11.46 -1.73
CA GLY A 56 -3.19 -11.01 -3.04
C GLY A 56 -4.23 -11.39 -4.07
N ILE A 57 -4.68 -10.41 -4.87
CA ILE A 57 -5.69 -10.64 -5.90
C ILE A 57 -5.36 -9.89 -7.20
N PRO A 58 -5.62 -10.50 -8.36
CA PRO A 58 -5.65 -9.76 -9.61
C PRO A 58 -6.85 -8.80 -9.61
N LEU A 59 -6.63 -7.56 -10.04
CA LEU A 59 -7.70 -6.59 -10.22
C LEU A 59 -8.33 -6.78 -11.61
N PRO A 60 -9.63 -7.08 -11.70
CA PRO A 60 -10.31 -7.29 -12.97
C PRO A 60 -10.11 -6.09 -13.90
N ASN A 61 -9.98 -6.36 -15.21
CA ASN A 61 -9.97 -5.35 -16.28
C ASN A 61 -8.89 -4.25 -16.18
N SER A 62 -7.90 -4.38 -15.29
CA SER A 62 -6.93 -3.30 -15.03
C SER A 62 -5.45 -3.71 -15.16
N ASN A 63 -5.16 -4.96 -15.55
CA ASN A 63 -3.80 -5.52 -15.67
C ASN A 63 -2.92 -5.22 -14.45
N MET A 64 -3.53 -5.17 -13.27
CA MET A 64 -2.91 -4.83 -12.01
C MET A 64 -3.14 -5.95 -10.99
N TYR A 65 -2.21 -6.07 -10.06
CA TYR A 65 -2.28 -6.95 -8.92
C TYR A 65 -2.33 -6.11 -7.65
N ALA A 66 -3.26 -6.43 -6.76
CA ALA A 66 -3.33 -5.83 -5.43
C ALA A 66 -2.81 -6.82 -4.39
N LEU A 67 -1.75 -6.43 -3.69
CA LEU A 67 -1.23 -7.11 -2.51
C LEU A 67 -1.63 -6.31 -1.28
N MET A 68 -2.26 -6.96 -0.32
CA MET A 68 -2.85 -6.33 0.85
C MET A 68 -2.21 -6.91 2.10
N ARG A 69 -2.02 -6.05 3.10
CA ARG A 69 -1.69 -6.48 4.46
C ARG A 69 -2.71 -5.90 5.42
N THR A 70 -3.30 -6.79 6.20
CA THR A 70 -4.36 -6.46 7.14
C THR A 70 -3.91 -6.70 8.56
N TRP A 71 -4.12 -5.74 9.45
CA TRP A 71 -3.81 -5.82 10.88
C TRP A 71 -5.05 -5.51 11.71
N ALA A 72 -5.16 -6.10 12.89
CA ALA A 72 -6.14 -5.64 13.87
C ALA A 72 -5.85 -4.19 14.31
N ALA A 73 -6.92 -3.40 14.40
CA ALA A 73 -6.91 -2.02 14.89
C ALA A 73 -7.44 -1.98 16.33
N HIS A 74 -6.71 -2.60 17.26
CA HIS A 74 -7.10 -2.68 18.68
C HIS A 74 -7.18 -1.31 19.38
N GLU A 75 -6.53 -0.31 18.82
CA GLU A 75 -6.62 1.08 19.27
C GLU A 75 -8.00 1.72 19.02
N MET A 76 -8.85 1.07 18.21
CA MET A 76 -10.24 1.48 18.01
C MET A 76 -11.16 0.86 19.07
N SER A 77 -12.14 1.63 19.52
CA SER A 77 -13.08 1.23 20.56
C SER A 77 -13.98 0.05 20.19
N ARG A 78 -14.14 -0.23 18.89
CA ARG A 78 -15.03 -1.30 18.40
C ARG A 78 -14.22 -2.57 18.09
N PRO A 79 -14.60 -3.73 18.67
CA PRO A 79 -13.94 -4.99 18.35
C PRO A 79 -14.15 -5.36 16.89
N GLY A 80 -13.13 -5.98 16.29
CA GLY A 80 -13.16 -6.41 14.88
C GLY A 80 -12.70 -5.36 13.88
N CYS A 81 -12.36 -4.13 14.30
CA CYS A 81 -11.77 -3.15 13.40
C CYS A 81 -10.39 -3.58 12.91
N VAL A 82 -10.12 -3.26 11.65
CA VAL A 82 -8.86 -3.56 10.98
C VAL A 82 -8.31 -2.35 10.23
N TRP A 83 -7.00 -2.37 10.05
CA TRP A 83 -6.29 -1.56 9.08
C TRP A 83 -5.87 -2.44 7.92
N THR A 84 -6.08 -1.97 6.70
CA THR A 84 -5.59 -2.69 5.52
C THR A 84 -4.87 -1.73 4.60
N HIS A 85 -3.57 -1.97 4.42
CA HIS A 85 -2.75 -1.27 3.45
C HIS A 85 -2.67 -2.13 2.19
N VAL A 86 -2.89 -1.53 1.04
CA VAL A 86 -2.86 -2.18 -0.27
C VAL A 86 -1.76 -1.56 -1.12
N LEU A 87 -0.92 -2.41 -1.71
CA LEU A 87 -0.01 -2.08 -2.80
C LEU A 87 -0.58 -2.62 -4.11
N ILE A 88 -0.66 -1.76 -5.13
CA ILE A 88 -1.19 -2.04 -6.45
C ILE A 88 -0.05 -1.89 -7.46
N VAL A 89 0.24 -2.97 -8.19
CA VAL A 89 1.37 -3.07 -9.12
C VAL A 89 0.86 -3.57 -10.46
N SER A 90 1.34 -3.02 -11.58
CA SER A 90 1.01 -3.55 -12.90
C SER A 90 1.56 -4.97 -13.08
N PHE A 91 0.90 -5.82 -13.88
CA PHE A 91 1.43 -7.16 -14.18
C PHE A 91 2.77 -7.13 -14.91
N SER A 92 2.98 -6.12 -15.76
CA SER A 92 4.27 -5.87 -16.39
C SER A 92 5.35 -5.55 -15.36
N ASP A 93 5.01 -4.90 -14.24
CA ASP A 93 5.99 -4.57 -13.21
C ASP A 93 6.17 -5.68 -12.19
N ILE A 94 5.10 -6.38 -11.80
CA ILE A 94 5.19 -7.47 -10.80
C ILE A 94 6.06 -8.61 -11.31
N SER A 95 6.06 -8.86 -12.63
CA SER A 95 6.91 -9.89 -13.27
C SER A 95 8.40 -9.54 -13.28
N ARG A 96 8.77 -8.31 -12.92
CA ARG A 96 10.17 -7.85 -12.87
C ARG A 96 10.83 -8.12 -11.53
N PHE A 97 10.04 -8.47 -10.51
CA PHE A 97 10.55 -8.84 -9.20
C PHE A 97 11.07 -10.28 -9.26
N ILE A 98 12.34 -10.47 -8.89
CA ILE A 98 12.92 -11.82 -8.68
C ILE A 98 12.37 -12.41 -7.39
N ASP A 99 12.24 -11.56 -6.37
CA ASP A 99 11.72 -11.89 -5.05
C ASP A 99 10.63 -10.88 -4.66
N LEU A 100 9.39 -11.36 -4.52
CA LEU A 100 8.26 -10.53 -4.10
C LEU A 100 8.29 -10.19 -2.61
N SER A 101 9.11 -10.87 -1.80
CA SER A 101 9.25 -10.57 -0.37
C SER A 101 9.76 -9.14 -0.11
N VAL A 102 10.47 -8.54 -1.08
CA VAL A 102 10.93 -7.15 -1.04
C VAL A 102 9.76 -6.18 -0.86
N LEU A 103 8.57 -6.51 -1.40
CA LEU A 103 7.36 -5.71 -1.24
C LEU A 103 6.95 -5.56 0.23
N MET A 104 7.32 -6.52 1.09
CA MET A 104 6.97 -6.48 2.51
C MET A 104 7.54 -5.26 3.23
N ASN A 105 8.67 -4.73 2.77
CA ASN A 105 9.33 -3.56 3.34
C ASN A 105 8.56 -2.25 3.10
N TYR A 106 7.58 -2.25 2.20
CA TYR A 106 6.79 -1.09 1.84
C TYR A 106 5.42 -1.05 2.54
N PHE A 107 5.07 -2.11 3.28
CA PHE A 107 3.84 -2.11 4.08
C PHE A 107 4.05 -1.40 5.41
N VAL A 108 3.51 -0.18 5.51
CA VAL A 108 3.41 0.56 6.75
C VAL A 108 2.05 0.26 7.41
N ARG A 109 2.07 -0.13 8.69
CA ARG A 109 0.84 -0.21 9.51
C ARG A 109 0.50 1.21 9.96
N PRO A 110 -0.72 1.70 9.72
CA PRO A 110 -1.13 3.02 10.23
C PRO A 110 -1.28 3.00 11.75
N SER A 111 -1.32 4.20 12.32
CA SER A 111 -1.74 4.45 13.70
C SER A 111 -2.67 5.66 13.73
N LEU A 112 -3.51 5.77 14.76
CA LEU A 112 -4.46 6.90 14.91
C LEU A 112 -3.77 8.26 15.07
N SER A 113 -2.49 8.30 15.41
CA SER A 113 -1.71 9.52 15.61
C SER A 113 -1.06 10.06 14.33
N ILE A 114 -1.15 9.33 13.22
CA ILE A 114 -0.45 9.64 11.97
C ILE A 114 -1.48 10.06 10.91
N ASP A 115 -1.16 11.12 10.20
CA ASP A 115 -1.89 11.55 9.00
C ASP A 115 -1.70 10.52 7.88
N PHE A 116 -2.80 10.15 7.20
CA PHE A 116 -2.80 9.15 6.12
C PHE A 116 -2.21 9.67 4.79
N ASN A 117 -1.60 10.86 4.80
CA ASN A 117 -0.87 11.44 3.68
C ASN A 117 0.28 10.57 3.14
N GLU A 118 0.85 9.66 3.93
CA GLU A 118 1.86 8.72 3.41
C GLU A 118 1.32 7.80 2.31
N TYR A 119 0.02 7.47 2.38
CA TYR A 119 -0.65 6.58 1.43
C TYR A 119 -1.20 7.32 0.20
N SER A 120 -1.11 8.66 0.15
CA SER A 120 -1.63 9.47 -0.96
C SER A 120 -0.62 9.71 -2.08
N SER A 121 0.59 9.16 -1.96
CA SER A 121 1.64 9.27 -2.96
C SER A 121 2.10 7.89 -3.43
N PRO A 122 2.38 7.67 -4.73
CA PRO A 122 2.90 6.39 -5.21
C PRO A 122 4.33 6.14 -4.69
N ILE A 123 4.68 4.87 -4.56
CA ILE A 123 6.03 4.41 -4.22
C ILE A 123 6.78 4.14 -5.51
N PHE A 124 8.05 4.57 -5.56
CA PHE A 124 8.93 4.32 -6.70
C PHE A 124 10.08 3.42 -6.28
N ILE A 125 10.25 2.31 -6.98
CA ILE A 125 11.28 1.30 -6.71
C ILE A 125 12.27 1.28 -7.86
N GLU A 126 13.55 1.44 -7.53
CA GLU A 126 14.62 1.30 -8.51
C GLU A 126 14.91 -0.18 -8.79
N PRO A 127 15.09 -0.59 -10.05
CA PRO A 127 15.32 -1.99 -10.40
C PRO A 127 16.49 -2.67 -9.69
N LEU A 128 17.52 -1.89 -9.33
CA LEU A 128 18.68 -2.42 -8.61
C LEU A 128 18.28 -2.95 -7.21
N SER A 129 17.27 -2.32 -6.59
CA SER A 129 16.75 -2.74 -5.28
C SER A 129 15.97 -4.07 -5.33
N LEU A 130 15.63 -4.57 -6.52
CA LEU A 130 15.00 -5.88 -6.71
C LEU A 130 15.99 -7.06 -6.62
N VAL A 131 17.30 -6.77 -6.69
CA VAL A 131 18.37 -7.79 -6.73
C VAL A 131 19.09 -7.89 -5.38
N PHE A 132 19.19 -6.79 -4.63
CA PHE A 132 19.96 -6.71 -3.38
C PHE A 132 19.11 -6.95 -2.14
N ASN A 133 18.57 -8.17 -1.99
CA ASN A 133 17.96 -8.62 -0.73
C ASN A 133 18.92 -9.57 0.01
N ASN A 134 20.09 -9.06 0.42
CA ASN A 134 20.98 -9.77 1.34
C ASN A 134 20.66 -9.32 2.77
N ASN A 135 20.24 -10.28 3.58
CA ASN A 135 19.73 -10.20 4.96
C ASN A 135 20.57 -9.45 6.02
N ASN A 136 21.43 -8.47 5.70
CA ASN A 136 22.21 -7.73 6.70
C ASN A 136 22.73 -6.35 6.20
N VAL A 137 21.91 -5.55 5.51
CA VAL A 137 22.29 -4.15 5.26
C VAL A 137 21.38 -3.25 6.08
N ARG A 138 21.95 -2.68 7.15
CA ARG A 138 21.44 -1.46 7.83
C ARG A 138 20.99 -0.50 6.74
N VAL A 139 19.68 -0.41 6.50
CA VAL A 139 19.12 0.53 5.55
C VAL A 139 19.51 1.92 6.05
N ARG A 140 20.55 2.49 5.45
CA ARG A 140 20.74 3.94 5.50
C ARG A 140 19.50 4.48 4.85
N LYS A 141 18.62 5.04 5.67
CA LYS A 141 17.45 5.82 5.29
C LYS A 141 17.92 6.82 4.23
N LEU A 142 17.83 6.45 2.95
CA LEU A 142 18.03 7.38 1.86
C LEU A 142 16.82 8.31 1.96
N SER A 143 17.11 9.51 2.45
CA SER A 143 16.17 10.61 2.53
C SER A 143 15.42 10.69 1.22
N ILE A 144 14.12 10.43 1.28
CA ILE A 144 13.17 10.72 0.21
C ILE A 144 13.42 12.17 -0.17
N ILE A 145 14.02 12.39 -1.35
CA ILE A 145 14.17 13.73 -1.90
C ILE A 145 12.75 14.17 -2.27
N LYS A 146 12.10 14.90 -1.36
CA LYS A 146 10.92 15.70 -1.69
C LYS A 146 11.36 16.73 -2.73
N LYS A 147 11.21 16.42 -4.01
CA LYS A 147 11.26 17.44 -5.06
C LYS A 147 10.02 18.32 -4.90
N ASN A 148 10.22 19.49 -4.30
CA ASN A 148 9.27 20.60 -4.34
C ASN A 148 9.07 21.00 -5.82
N CYS A 149 7.96 20.57 -6.43
CA CYS A 149 7.48 21.17 -7.67
C CYS A 149 6.61 22.38 -7.31
N GLN A 150 7.20 23.57 -7.40
CA GLN A 150 6.49 24.84 -7.30
C GLN A 150 5.85 25.11 -8.67
N PHE A 151 4.53 24.95 -8.79
CA PHE A 151 3.79 25.40 -9.97
C PHE A 151 3.64 26.92 -9.91
N SER A 152 4.40 27.66 -10.72
CA SER A 152 4.12 29.06 -11.01
C SER A 152 3.03 29.13 -12.09
N LEU A 153 1.83 29.56 -11.70
CA LEU A 153 0.79 29.99 -12.64
C LEU A 153 1.16 31.39 -13.16
N LEU A 154 1.48 31.48 -14.45
CA LEU A 154 1.47 32.73 -15.22
C LEU A 154 0.25 32.65 -16.15
N TYR A 155 -0.86 33.25 -15.71
CA TYR A 155 -1.97 33.55 -16.59
C TYR A 155 -1.60 34.78 -17.44
N ARG A 156 -1.77 34.62 -18.76
CA ARG A 156 -1.87 35.70 -19.73
C ARG A 156 -3.28 36.32 -19.68
#